data_AF-A0A0H3KXY4-F1
#
_entry.id   AF-A0A0H3KXY4-F1
#
_cell.length_a   1.000
_cell.length_b   1.000
_cell.length_c   1.000
_cell.angle_alpha   90.00
_cell.angle_beta   90.00
_cell.angle_gamma   90.00
#
_symmetry.space_group_name_H-M   'P 1'
#
loop_
_entity.id
_entity.type
_entity.pdbx_description
1 polymer ?
#
loop_
_entity_poly.entity_id
_entity_poly.type
_entity_poly.pdbx_seq_one_letter_code
_entity_poly.pdbx_strand_id
1 'polypeptide(L)'
;MAAHAATFVQQRLAASAPPNDGKQTPMRGHPVFIAQHATATCCRGCLEKWHGIAKHQALDDKHQAYVVAVIMHWIHQAMAQPAPAPRVRKARAAAKSPSPGSQQLDLW
;
A
#
# COMPACT_ATOMS: atom_id res chain seq x y z
N MET A 1 7.04 -7.79 -16.23
CA MET A 1 6.32 -7.63 -14.96
C MET A 1 6.62 -8.73 -13.95
N ALA A 2 6.44 -10.02 -14.27
CA ALA A 2 6.72 -11.11 -13.33
C ALA A 2 8.16 -11.10 -12.78
N ALA A 3 9.16 -10.80 -13.63
CA ALA A 3 10.55 -10.62 -13.20
C ALA A 3 10.70 -9.51 -12.15
N HIS A 4 10.09 -8.34 -12.36
CA HIS A 4 10.12 -7.24 -11.38
C HIS A 4 9.44 -7.65 -10.07
N ALA A 5 8.33 -8.37 -10.13
CA ALA A 5 7.67 -8.89 -8.93
C ALA A 5 8.59 -9.84 -8.15
N ALA A 6 9.23 -10.79 -8.82
CA ALA A 6 10.19 -11.69 -8.20
C ALA A 6 11.36 -10.92 -7.57
N THR A 7 11.95 -9.96 -8.27
CA THR A 7 13.04 -9.12 -7.74
C THR A 7 12.60 -8.34 -6.51
N PHE A 8 11.42 -7.72 -6.52
CA PHE A 8 10.94 -6.96 -5.36
C PHE A 8 10.62 -7.85 -4.16
N VAL A 9 10.03 -9.02 -4.38
CA VAL A 9 9.77 -10.00 -3.31
C VAL A 9 11.09 -10.47 -2.71
N GLN A 10 12.04 -10.87 -3.54
CA GLN A 10 13.36 -11.31 -3.10
C GLN A 10 14.09 -10.22 -2.30
N GLN A 11 14.17 -9.00 -2.83
CA GLN A 11 14.97 -7.94 -2.23
C GLN A 11 14.32 -7.28 -1.00
N ARG A 12 13.00 -7.27 -0.90
CA ARG A 12 12.27 -6.48 0.11
C ARG A 12 11.52 -7.32 1.13
N LEU A 13 11.24 -8.59 0.86
CA LEU A 13 10.38 -9.44 1.70
C LEU A 13 11.00 -10.77 2.10
N ALA A 14 11.95 -11.30 1.32
CA ALA A 14 12.44 -12.67 1.52
C ALA A 14 13.24 -12.87 2.81
N ALA A 15 13.99 -11.86 3.27
CA ALA A 15 14.68 -11.92 4.55
C ALA A 15 13.70 -12.15 5.71
N SER A 16 14.14 -12.86 6.75
CA SER A 16 13.34 -13.05 7.98
C SER A 16 13.01 -11.71 8.67
N ALA A 17 13.96 -10.76 8.63
CA ALA A 17 13.81 -9.41 9.14
C ALA A 17 14.17 -8.39 8.04
N PRO A 18 13.27 -8.11 7.08
CA PRO A 18 13.57 -7.17 6.01
C PRO A 18 13.66 -5.73 6.54
N PRO A 19 14.52 -4.88 5.94
CA PRO A 19 14.66 -3.50 6.38
C PRO A 19 13.35 -2.72 6.20
N ASN A 20 13.00 -1.91 7.19
CA ASN A 20 11.78 -1.11 7.21
C ASN A 20 10.50 -1.94 7.01
N ASP A 21 10.40 -3.12 7.63
CA ASP A 21 9.19 -3.94 7.56
C ASP A 21 7.94 -3.16 7.98
N GLY A 22 6.87 -3.25 7.19
CA GLY A 22 5.68 -2.41 7.25
C GLY A 22 5.74 -1.16 6.36
N LYS A 23 6.92 -0.78 5.87
CA LYS A 23 7.15 0.41 5.01
C LYS A 23 8.08 0.12 3.82
N GLN A 24 8.48 -1.14 3.61
CA GLN A 24 9.45 -1.53 2.56
C GLN A 24 8.91 -1.37 1.14
N THR A 25 7.58 -1.35 0.97
CA THR A 25 6.91 -1.27 -0.32
C THR A 25 6.30 0.12 -0.53
N PRO A 26 6.79 0.90 -1.50
CA PRO A 26 6.21 2.20 -1.85
C PRO A 26 4.71 2.09 -2.20
N MET A 27 3.94 3.16 -2.02
CA MET A 27 2.50 3.14 -2.36
C MET A 27 2.22 3.29 -3.87
N ARG A 28 3.19 3.78 -4.64
CA ARG A 28 3.04 4.21 -6.05
C ARG A 28 4.35 4.01 -6.82
N GLY A 29 4.31 4.24 -8.13
CA GLY A 29 5.49 4.27 -9.01
C GLY A 29 5.74 2.97 -9.77
N HIS A 30 5.09 1.87 -9.40
CA HIS A 30 5.15 0.62 -10.15
C HIS A 30 3.86 -0.20 -9.94
N PRO A 31 3.29 -0.86 -10.98
CA PRO A 31 2.07 -1.68 -10.84
C PRO A 31 2.19 -2.77 -9.77
N VAL A 32 3.36 -3.40 -9.65
CA VAL A 32 3.62 -4.39 -8.59
C VAL A 32 3.43 -3.84 -7.19
N PHE A 33 3.83 -2.59 -6.92
CA PHE A 33 3.67 -2.02 -5.58
C PHE A 33 2.19 -1.81 -5.24
N ILE A 34 1.42 -1.34 -6.22
CA ILE A 34 -0.04 -1.19 -6.07
C ILE A 34 -0.67 -2.56 -5.81
N ALA A 35 -0.29 -3.56 -6.60
CA ALA A 35 -0.77 -4.93 -6.43
C ALA A 35 -0.41 -5.48 -5.04
N GLN A 36 0.82 -5.31 -4.58
CA GLN A 36 1.25 -5.77 -3.26
C GLN A 36 0.40 -5.19 -2.13
N HIS A 37 0.04 -3.91 -2.19
CA HIS A 37 -0.86 -3.30 -1.20
C HIS A 37 -2.29 -3.81 -1.35
N ALA A 38 -2.78 -3.93 -2.58
CA ALA A 38 -4.12 -4.43 -2.87
C ALA A 38 -4.32 -5.89 -2.42
N THR A 39 -3.27 -6.71 -2.48
CA THR A 39 -3.30 -8.13 -2.10
C THR A 39 -2.71 -8.40 -0.74
N ALA A 40 -2.38 -7.38 0.06
CA ALA A 40 -1.75 -7.55 1.37
C ALA A 40 -0.47 -8.40 1.37
N THR A 41 0.36 -8.27 0.34
CA THR A 41 1.69 -8.88 0.23
C THR A 41 2.81 -7.84 0.32
N CYS A 42 2.56 -6.69 0.97
CA CYS A 42 3.47 -5.55 1.03
C CYS A 42 4.46 -5.57 2.21
N CYS A 43 4.18 -6.34 3.27
CA CYS A 43 5.06 -6.49 4.44
C CYS A 43 4.87 -7.84 5.13
N ARG A 44 5.74 -8.21 6.08
CA ARG A 44 5.63 -9.49 6.79
C ARG A 44 4.37 -9.58 7.65
N GLY A 45 3.96 -8.47 8.27
CA GLY A 45 2.73 -8.42 9.05
C GLY A 45 1.48 -8.69 8.20
N CYS A 46 1.45 -8.19 6.95
CA CYS A 46 0.35 -8.49 6.03
C CYS A 46 0.40 -9.96 5.55
N LEU A 47 1.59 -10.48 5.22
CA LEU A 47 1.77 -11.88 4.85
C LEU A 47 1.33 -12.85 5.97
N GLU A 48 1.68 -12.55 7.21
CA GLU A 48 1.24 -13.33 8.37
C GLU A 48 -0.28 -13.29 8.52
N LYS A 49 -0.87 -12.09 8.53
CA LYS A 49 -2.30 -11.90 8.78
C LYS A 49 -3.20 -12.49 7.69
N TRP A 50 -2.82 -12.35 6.42
CA TRP A 50 -3.71 -12.64 5.30
C TRP A 50 -3.34 -13.89 4.52
N HIS A 51 -2.08 -14.32 4.57
CA HIS A 51 -1.58 -15.47 3.81
C HIS A 51 -1.07 -16.61 4.70
N GLY A 52 -1.07 -16.45 6.02
CA GLY A 52 -0.60 -17.46 6.96
C GLY A 52 0.91 -17.70 6.90
N ILE A 53 1.68 -16.79 6.29
CA ILE A 53 3.13 -16.90 6.17
C ILE A 53 3.75 -16.19 7.37
N ALA A 54 4.23 -16.95 8.34
CA ALA A 54 4.76 -16.44 9.60
C ALA A 54 5.81 -15.34 9.38
N LYS A 55 5.75 -14.26 10.17
CA LYS A 55 6.82 -13.25 10.18
C LYS A 55 8.08 -13.81 10.86
N HIS A 56 9.20 -13.10 10.73
CA HIS A 56 10.49 -13.48 11.32
C HIS A 56 11.09 -14.80 10.80
N GLN A 57 10.52 -15.36 9.72
CA GLN A 57 11.07 -16.50 8.99
C GLN A 57 11.37 -16.08 7.55
N ALA A 58 12.50 -16.53 7.00
CA ALA A 58 12.83 -16.24 5.61
C ALA A 58 11.77 -16.86 4.68
N LEU A 59 11.39 -16.15 3.61
CA LEU A 59 10.54 -16.75 2.58
C LEU A 59 11.37 -17.74 1.79
N ASP A 60 11.00 -19.02 1.85
CA ASP A 60 11.52 -19.99 0.91
C ASP A 60 11.02 -19.72 -0.51
N ASP A 61 11.54 -20.47 -1.47
CA ASP A 61 11.22 -20.30 -2.88
C ASP A 61 9.72 -20.51 -3.18
N LYS A 62 9.05 -21.38 -2.41
CA LYS A 62 7.61 -21.65 -2.57
C LYS A 62 6.78 -20.46 -2.13
N HIS A 63 7.11 -19.87 -0.98
CA HIS A 63 6.47 -18.66 -0.50
C HIS A 63 6.70 -17.49 -1.46
N GLN A 64 7.93 -17.31 -1.96
CA GLN A 64 8.22 -16.25 -2.92
C GLN A 64 7.45 -16.44 -4.22
N ALA A 65 7.43 -17.66 -4.77
CA ALA A 65 6.66 -18.00 -5.98
C ALA A 65 5.15 -17.77 -5.79
N TYR A 66 4.61 -18.16 -4.64
CA TYR A 66 3.21 -17.92 -4.28
C TYR A 66 2.89 -16.42 -4.25
N VAL A 67 3.71 -15.61 -3.58
CA VAL A 67 3.51 -14.15 -3.51
C VAL A 67 3.56 -13.52 -4.91
N VAL A 68 4.52 -13.93 -5.74
CA VAL A 68 4.60 -13.48 -7.14
C VAL A 68 3.34 -13.85 -7.92
N ALA A 69 2.82 -15.07 -7.76
CA ALA A 69 1.62 -15.52 -8.43
C ALA A 69 0.38 -14.69 -8.03
N VAL A 70 0.21 -14.40 -6.73
CA VAL A 70 -0.88 -13.55 -6.22
C VAL A 70 -0.82 -12.15 -6.82
N ILE A 71 0.37 -11.53 -6.82
CA ILE A 71 0.61 -10.20 -7.41
C ILE A 71 0.24 -10.19 -8.89
N MET A 72 0.73 -11.18 -9.66
CA MET A 72 0.49 -11.25 -11.10
C MET A 72 -0.98 -11.52 -11.42
N HIS A 73 -1.64 -12.37 -10.64
CA HIS A 73 -3.06 -12.64 -10.77
C HIS A 73 -3.91 -11.38 -10.56
N TRP A 74 -3.58 -10.55 -9.57
CA TRP A 74 -4.26 -9.28 -9.35
C TRP A 74 -4.01 -8.29 -10.50
N ILE A 75 -2.76 -8.17 -10.98
CA ILE A 75 -2.42 -7.27 -12.10
C ILE A 75 -3.21 -7.65 -13.36
N HIS A 76 -3.27 -8.93 -13.70
CA HIS A 76 -4.01 -9.39 -14.88
C HIS A 76 -5.50 -9.05 -14.78
N GLN A 77 -6.12 -9.24 -13.61
CA GLN A 77 -7.50 -8.84 -13.39
C GLN A 77 -7.69 -7.33 -13.48
N ALA A 78 -6.82 -6.55 -12.85
CA ALA A 78 -6.89 -5.08 -12.88
C ALA A 78 -6.77 -4.51 -14.30
N MET A 79 -5.96 -5.15 -15.15
CA MET A 79 -5.81 -4.76 -16.56
C MET A 79 -7.00 -5.15 -17.44
N ALA A 80 -7.72 -6.22 -17.08
CA ALA A 80 -8.90 -6.66 -17.79
C ALA A 80 -10.17 -5.86 -17.41
N GLN A 81 -10.13 -5.14 -16.28
CA GLN A 81 -11.27 -4.36 -15.81
C GLN A 81 -11.41 -3.06 -16.62
N PRO A 82 -12.64 -2.67 -17.00
CA PRO A 82 -12.88 -1.38 -17.63
C PRO A 82 -12.56 -0.24 -16.67
N ALA A 83 -12.19 0.92 -17.21
CA ALA A 83 -11.91 2.10 -16.41
C ALA A 83 -13.11 2.47 -15.54
N PRO A 84 -12.92 2.77 -14.24
CA PRO A 84 -14.02 3.18 -13.38
C PRO A 84 -14.59 4.51 -13.87
N ALA A 85 -15.91 4.67 -13.74
CA ALA A 85 -16.57 5.92 -14.10
C ALA A 85 -15.94 7.13 -13.38
N PRO A 86 -15.86 8.30 -14.03
CA PRO A 86 -15.28 9.49 -13.43
C PRO A 86 -16.03 9.87 -12.16
N ARG A 87 -15.29 10.05 -11.06
CA ARG A 87 -15.89 10.47 -9.79
C ARG A 87 -16.27 11.95 -9.84
N VAL A 88 -17.55 12.25 -9.70
CA VAL A 88 -18.05 13.62 -9.51
C VAL A 88 -17.59 14.13 -8.14
N ARG A 89 -16.71 15.13 -8.13
CA ARG A 89 -16.23 15.76 -6.89
C ARG A 89 -17.35 16.64 -6.34
N LYS A 90 -17.88 16.32 -5.15
CA LYS A 90 -18.75 17.25 -4.42
C LYS A 90 -17.92 18.48 -4.00
N ALA A 91 -18.43 19.67 -4.29
CA ALA A 91 -17.81 20.91 -3.86
C ALA A 91 -17.71 20.96 -2.33
N ARG A 92 -16.52 21.27 -1.80
CA ARG A 92 -16.32 21.47 -0.37
C ARG A 92 -16.90 22.84 -0.02
N ALA A 93 -17.98 22.87 0.78
CA ALA A 93 -18.52 24.13 1.29
C ALA A 93 -17.44 24.85 2.13
N ALA A 94 -17.10 26.08 1.74
CA ALA A 94 -16.25 26.96 2.53
C ALA A 94 -17.10 27.58 3.65
N ALA A 95 -16.81 27.21 4.89
CA ALA A 95 -17.30 27.93 6.06
C ALA A 95 -16.11 28.24 6.97
N LYS A 96 -15.54 29.44 6.80
CA LYS A 96 -14.90 30.15 7.89
C LYS A 96 -15.89 31.24 8.29
N SER A 97 -16.61 31.05 9.40
CA SER A 97 -17.31 32.15 10.05
C SER A 97 -16.27 32.97 10.82
N PRO A 98 -16.22 34.32 10.71
CA PRO A 98 -15.40 35.12 11.60
C PRO A 98 -16.04 35.13 12.99
N SER A 99 -15.23 34.81 14.02
CA SER A 99 -15.65 34.91 15.43
C SER A 99 -15.77 36.39 15.82
N PRO A 100 -16.85 36.84 16.46
CA PRO A 100 -16.92 38.20 16.98
C PRO A 100 -16.20 38.28 18.32
N GLY A 101 -15.37 39.32 18.48
CA GLY A 101 -15.08 39.93 19.79
C GLY A 101 -14.00 39.27 20.65
N SER A 102 -12.76 39.72 20.49
CA SER A 102 -11.81 39.84 21.60
C SER A 102 -11.53 41.32 21.81
N GLN A 103 -12.24 41.94 22.77
CA GLN A 103 -11.95 43.29 23.25
C GLN A 103 -10.55 43.28 23.86
N GLN A 104 -9.65 44.03 23.24
CA GLN A 104 -8.34 44.33 23.80
C GLN A 104 -8.54 45.41 24.86
N LEU A 105 -8.20 45.09 26.10
CA LEU A 105 -8.14 46.03 27.21
C LEU A 105 -6.87 46.87 27.03
N ASP A 106 -7.03 48.14 26.66
CA ASP A 106 -5.96 49.12 26.79
C ASP A 106 -5.85 49.48 28.28
N LEU A 107 -4.78 49.00 28.91
CA LEU A 107 -4.24 49.64 30.09
C LEU A 107 -3.82 51.05 29.66
N TRP A 108 -4.38 52.08 30.28
CA TRP A 108 -3.74 53.23 30.96
C TRP A 108 -4.83 54.09 31.59
#